data_AF-A0A174P2G4-F1
#
_entry.id   AF-A0A174P2G4-F1
#
_cell.length_a   1.000
_cell.length_b   1.000
_cell.length_c   1.000
_cell.angle_alpha   90.00
_cell.angle_beta   90.00
_cell.angle_gamma   90.00
#
_symmetry.space_group_name_H-M   'P 1'
#
loop_
_entity.id
_entity.type
_entity.pdbx_description
1 polymer ?
#
loop_
_entity_poly.entity_id
_entity_poly.type
_entity_poly.pdbx_seq_one_letter_code
_entity_poly.pdbx_strand_id
1 'polypeptide(L)'
;MNGTPDLLPEVPGLLDITEKRCVTGYQVRKGLSGNWYRDGNTAIEGCPVYRVAEAYLNYIEADCMEHNGTSIGSEAAGYWGDLRERAGLPRDYTVTVNNTDLSKELDWAAYSAGKQVSPLLYNIRRERRCELLAEGLRMLDLKRWRALDQVKHFVIQGVNIWESDLKDQYMQDGKNLLVQEGTEGQTSNVSSYVNSGKYLCPYRTVKTNNLMYDAGYSWCEAHYLNPIAITHFRITTSNPNDLNTSIIYQNPGWPLQADEGSDNIE
;
A
#
# COMPACT_ATOMS: atom_id res chain seq x y z
N MET A 1 -2.33 33.62 -6.82
CA MET A 1 -1.65 32.49 -7.50
C MET A 1 -0.58 33.10 -8.40
N ASN A 2 0.70 32.85 -8.13
CA ASN A 2 1.79 33.56 -8.83
C ASN A 2 2.15 32.99 -10.20
N GLY A 3 1.28 32.19 -10.83
CA GLY A 3 1.50 31.69 -12.20
C GLY A 3 2.75 30.83 -12.41
N THR A 4 3.53 30.57 -11.36
CA THR A 4 4.69 29.68 -11.41
C THR A 4 4.18 28.25 -11.44
N PRO A 5 4.48 27.46 -12.50
CA PRO A 5 4.11 26.06 -12.54
C PRO A 5 4.74 25.31 -11.38
N ASP A 6 3.99 24.38 -10.81
CA ASP A 6 4.52 23.36 -9.90
C ASP A 6 5.40 22.40 -10.72
N LEU A 7 6.71 22.65 -10.71
CA LEU A 7 7.69 21.81 -11.39
C LEU A 7 8.08 20.65 -10.47
N LEU A 8 7.98 19.44 -10.99
CA LEU A 8 8.49 18.26 -10.29
C LEU A 8 10.00 18.40 -10.10
N PRO A 9 10.55 17.94 -8.95
CA PRO A 9 11.98 17.97 -8.73
C PRO A 9 12.69 17.05 -9.74
N GLU A 10 13.90 17.45 -10.16
CA GLU A 10 14.72 16.68 -11.12
C GLU A 10 15.08 15.29 -10.57
N VAL A 11 15.27 15.20 -9.25
CA VAL A 11 15.51 13.95 -8.50
C VAL A 11 14.50 13.78 -7.37
N PRO A 12 14.15 12.54 -6.98
CA PRO A 12 13.38 12.31 -5.77
C PRO A 12 14.09 12.90 -4.55
N GLY A 13 13.35 13.64 -3.71
CA GLY A 13 13.85 14.24 -2.47
C GLY A 13 14.17 13.23 -1.37
N LEU A 14 15.18 12.37 -1.59
CA LEU A 14 15.56 11.31 -0.64
C LEU A 14 16.23 11.87 0.62
N LEU A 15 16.94 12.98 0.48
CA LEU A 15 17.72 13.63 1.54
C LEU A 15 17.00 14.81 2.20
N ASP A 16 15.76 15.08 1.80
CA ASP A 16 14.94 16.12 2.40
C ASP A 16 14.61 15.83 3.87
N ILE A 17 14.13 16.88 4.56
CA ILE A 17 13.55 16.77 5.90
C ILE A 17 12.38 15.78 5.90
N THR A 18 12.11 15.18 7.06
CA THR A 18 11.14 14.09 7.24
C THR A 18 9.77 14.39 6.63
N GLU A 19 9.28 15.61 6.74
CA GLU A 19 7.96 16.06 6.28
C GLU A 19 7.85 16.12 4.75
N LYS A 20 8.98 16.22 4.03
CA LYS A 20 9.05 16.35 2.58
C LYS A 20 9.70 15.16 1.90
N ARG A 21 10.35 14.29 2.68
CA ARG A 21 11.17 13.20 2.17
C ARG A 21 10.37 12.26 1.30
N CYS A 22 10.93 11.97 0.14
CA CYS A 22 10.43 10.95 -0.76
C CYS A 22 10.93 9.56 -0.31
N VAL A 23 10.30 8.99 0.71
CA VAL A 23 10.81 7.80 1.43
C VAL A 23 11.15 6.62 0.52
N THR A 24 10.35 6.35 -0.51
CA THR A 24 10.58 5.26 -1.48
C THR A 24 11.14 5.72 -2.83
N GLY A 25 11.43 7.02 -2.98
CA GLY A 25 11.76 7.61 -4.29
C GLY A 25 10.55 7.79 -5.22
N TYR A 26 9.33 7.44 -4.78
CA TYR A 26 8.08 7.75 -5.48
C TYR A 26 7.26 8.80 -4.71
N GLN A 27 6.52 9.64 -5.45
CA GLN A 27 5.58 10.62 -4.89
C GLN A 27 4.20 10.47 -5.54
N VAL A 28 3.15 10.69 -4.76
CA VAL A 28 1.78 10.70 -5.27
C VAL A 28 1.45 12.07 -5.84
N ARG A 29 0.93 12.11 -7.08
CA ARG A 29 0.45 13.35 -7.72
C ARG A 29 -1.08 13.49 -7.70
N LYS A 30 -1.79 12.37 -7.63
CA LYS A 30 -3.25 12.34 -7.63
C LYS A 30 -3.82 13.10 -6.43
N GLY A 31 -4.82 13.94 -6.66
CA GLY A 31 -5.43 14.80 -5.63
C GLY A 31 -4.66 16.10 -5.35
N LEU A 32 -3.47 16.31 -5.95
CA LEU A 32 -2.75 17.57 -5.85
C LEU A 32 -3.21 18.54 -6.95
N SER A 33 -3.29 19.83 -6.60
CA SER A 33 -3.65 20.91 -7.52
C SER A 33 -2.66 21.05 -8.66
N GLY A 34 -3.11 21.52 -9.83
CA GLY A 34 -2.21 21.90 -10.93
C GLY A 34 -1.42 23.20 -10.66
N ASN A 35 -1.83 23.96 -9.64
CA ASN A 35 -1.21 25.23 -9.26
C ASN A 35 -0.50 25.10 -7.91
N TRP A 36 0.71 25.66 -7.82
CA TRP A 36 1.46 25.74 -6.57
C TRP A 36 0.72 26.63 -5.55
N TYR A 37 0.42 26.08 -4.38
CA TYR A 37 -0.14 26.82 -3.24
C TYR A 37 0.93 26.88 -2.14
N ARG A 38 1.57 28.04 -1.99
CA ARG A 38 2.77 28.18 -1.13
C ARG A 38 2.44 28.38 0.35
N ASP A 39 1.27 28.92 0.68
CA ASP A 39 1.10 29.63 1.96
C ASP A 39 -0.25 29.38 2.68
N GLY A 40 -0.81 28.17 2.66
CA GLY A 40 -1.98 27.92 3.52
C GLY A 40 -2.33 26.48 3.82
N ASN A 41 -3.03 26.29 4.94
CA ASN A 41 -3.53 25.00 5.46
C ASN A 41 -4.85 24.54 4.80
N THR A 42 -5.18 25.07 3.62
CA THR A 42 -6.47 24.82 2.96
C THR A 42 -6.25 24.34 1.53
N ALA A 43 -6.64 23.10 1.26
CA ALA A 43 -6.78 22.58 -0.10
C ALA A 43 -8.19 22.92 -0.62
N ILE A 44 -8.28 23.39 -1.86
CA ILE A 44 -9.55 23.59 -2.58
C ILE A 44 -9.88 22.42 -3.51
N GLU A 45 -9.02 21.40 -3.53
CA GLU A 45 -9.20 20.24 -4.38
C GLU A 45 -10.32 19.34 -3.84
N GLY A 46 -11.10 18.79 -4.76
CA GLY A 46 -12.16 17.85 -4.41
C GLY A 46 -11.59 16.60 -3.77
N CYS A 47 -12.21 16.13 -2.70
CA CYS A 47 -11.94 14.83 -2.07
C CYS A 47 -13.17 13.95 -2.26
N PRO A 48 -13.26 13.16 -3.35
CA PRO A 48 -14.40 12.29 -3.59
C PRO A 48 -14.49 11.22 -2.51
N VAL A 49 -15.63 11.16 -1.81
CA VAL A 49 -15.95 10.06 -0.88
C VAL A 49 -16.58 8.89 -1.64
N TYR A 50 -17.39 9.20 -2.65
CA TYR A 50 -18.01 8.24 -3.55
C TYR A 50 -17.97 8.78 -4.97
N ARG A 51 -17.72 7.89 -5.94
CA ARG A 51 -17.77 8.23 -7.37
C ARG A 51 -18.18 7.04 -8.23
N VAL A 52 -18.76 7.34 -9.39
CA VAL A 52 -19.37 6.34 -10.30
C VAL A 52 -18.43 5.18 -10.63
N ALA A 53 -17.13 5.44 -10.80
CA ALA A 53 -16.18 4.37 -11.11
C ALA A 53 -16.10 3.30 -10.02
N GLU A 54 -16.21 3.67 -8.75
CA GLU A 54 -16.27 2.70 -7.66
C GLU A 54 -17.53 1.84 -7.77
N ALA A 55 -18.69 2.43 -8.11
CA ALA A 55 -19.93 1.68 -8.30
C ALA A 55 -19.80 0.67 -9.45
N TYR A 56 -19.16 1.04 -10.56
CA TYR A 56 -18.86 0.13 -11.67
C TYR A 56 -17.96 -1.01 -11.23
N LEU A 57 -16.86 -0.70 -10.54
CA LEU A 57 -15.93 -1.71 -10.02
C LEU A 57 -16.59 -2.65 -9.01
N ASN A 58 -17.47 -2.14 -8.14
CA ASN A 58 -18.25 -2.94 -7.20
C ASN A 58 -19.18 -3.90 -7.94
N TYR A 59 -19.87 -3.44 -8.98
CA TYR A 59 -20.73 -4.28 -9.80
C TYR A 59 -19.93 -5.38 -10.53
N ILE A 60 -18.82 -5.01 -11.19
CA ILE A 60 -17.95 -5.94 -11.92
C ILE A 60 -17.41 -7.02 -10.98
N GLU A 61 -16.95 -6.65 -9.79
CA GLU A 61 -16.46 -7.61 -8.81
C GLU A 61 -17.58 -8.51 -8.28
N ALA A 62 -18.75 -7.95 -7.95
CA ALA A 62 -19.89 -8.73 -7.47
C ALA A 62 -20.37 -9.76 -8.51
N ASP A 63 -20.52 -9.33 -9.76
CA ASP A 63 -20.90 -10.19 -10.88
C ASP A 63 -19.84 -11.29 -11.11
N CYS A 64 -18.56 -10.97 -11.01
CA CYS A 64 -17.51 -11.98 -11.10
C CYS A 64 -17.58 -13.00 -9.96
N MET A 65 -17.84 -12.54 -8.74
CA MET A 65 -17.95 -13.40 -7.57
C MET A 65 -19.19 -14.31 -7.62
N GLU A 66 -20.32 -13.84 -8.17
CA GLU A 66 -21.50 -14.65 -8.45
C GLU A 66 -21.17 -15.81 -9.40
N HIS A 67 -20.24 -15.58 -10.33
CA HIS A 67 -19.69 -16.57 -11.26
C HIS A 67 -18.41 -17.26 -10.74
N ASN A 68 -18.25 -17.38 -9.42
CA ASN A 68 -17.11 -18.04 -8.75
C ASN A 68 -15.72 -17.49 -9.16
N GLY A 69 -15.66 -16.24 -9.58
CA GLY A 69 -14.44 -15.58 -10.01
C GLY A 69 -13.97 -15.97 -11.41
N THR A 70 -14.81 -16.60 -12.25
CA THR A 70 -14.35 -17.21 -13.53
C THR A 70 -14.89 -16.55 -14.79
N SER A 71 -15.98 -15.79 -14.70
CA SER A 71 -16.57 -15.05 -15.82
C SER A 71 -17.28 -13.78 -15.31
N ILE A 72 -17.71 -12.92 -16.24
CA ILE A 72 -18.57 -11.76 -15.99
C ILE A 72 -19.61 -11.63 -17.12
N GLY A 73 -20.76 -11.05 -16.83
CA GLY A 73 -21.82 -10.75 -17.79
C GLY A 73 -21.52 -9.56 -18.70
N SER A 74 -22.40 -9.33 -19.68
CA SER A 74 -22.28 -8.25 -20.67
C SER A 74 -22.27 -6.85 -20.06
N GLU A 75 -23.06 -6.64 -19.00
CA GLU A 75 -23.21 -5.37 -18.31
C GLU A 75 -21.91 -5.02 -17.56
N ALA A 76 -21.35 -5.97 -16.81
CA ALA A 76 -20.05 -5.81 -16.15
C ALA A 76 -18.92 -5.57 -17.18
N ALA A 77 -18.92 -6.34 -18.27
CA ALA A 77 -18.00 -6.12 -19.39
C ALA A 77 -18.12 -4.71 -19.99
N GLY A 78 -19.34 -4.20 -20.11
CA GLY A 78 -19.63 -2.84 -20.56
C GLY A 78 -19.03 -1.78 -19.63
N TYR A 79 -19.30 -1.88 -18.33
CA TYR A 79 -18.76 -0.96 -17.32
C TYR A 79 -17.23 -0.98 -17.26
N TRP A 80 -16.61 -2.16 -17.37
CA TRP A 80 -15.15 -2.26 -17.41
C TRP A 80 -14.61 -1.57 -18.66
N GLY A 81 -15.26 -1.78 -19.81
CA GLY A 81 -14.93 -1.09 -21.04
C GLY A 81 -14.99 0.44 -20.92
N ASP A 82 -16.04 0.98 -20.30
CA ASP A 82 -16.21 2.43 -20.10
C ASP A 82 -15.09 3.02 -19.23
N LEU A 83 -14.70 2.33 -18.15
CA LEU A 83 -13.60 2.77 -17.28
C LEU A 83 -12.27 2.85 -18.04
N ARG A 84 -11.98 1.82 -18.84
CA ARG A 84 -10.74 1.68 -19.61
C ARG A 84 -10.66 2.71 -20.73
N GLU A 85 -11.74 2.86 -21.50
CA GLU A 85 -11.82 3.84 -22.57
C GLU A 85 -11.62 5.27 -22.05
N ARG A 86 -12.26 5.62 -20.92
CA ARG A 86 -12.06 6.91 -20.26
C ARG A 86 -10.61 7.11 -19.80
N ALA A 87 -9.93 6.04 -19.39
CA ALA A 87 -8.51 6.07 -19.00
C ALA A 87 -7.54 6.01 -20.20
N GLY A 88 -8.03 5.99 -21.45
CA GLY A 88 -7.19 5.90 -22.65
C GLY A 88 -6.65 4.49 -22.94
N LEU A 89 -7.24 3.45 -22.35
CA LEU A 89 -6.90 2.05 -22.56
C LEU A 89 -7.87 1.39 -23.55
N PRO A 90 -7.48 0.26 -24.20
CA PRO A 90 -8.40 -0.51 -25.01
C PRO A 90 -9.64 -0.95 -24.22
N ARG A 91 -10.82 -0.72 -24.79
CA ARG A 91 -12.12 -1.06 -24.19
C ARG A 91 -12.24 -2.54 -23.87
N ASP A 92 -11.70 -3.40 -24.73
CA ASP A 92 -11.64 -4.84 -24.49
C ASP A 92 -10.68 -5.14 -23.34
N TYR A 93 -11.23 -5.51 -22.18
CA TYR A 93 -10.46 -5.87 -20.98
C TYR A 93 -9.72 -7.21 -21.14
N THR A 94 -10.16 -8.08 -22.05
CA THR A 94 -9.57 -9.41 -22.22
C THR A 94 -8.13 -9.35 -22.71
N VAL A 95 -7.71 -8.26 -23.36
CA VAL A 95 -6.32 -8.03 -23.76
C VAL A 95 -5.37 -8.08 -22.56
N THR A 96 -5.80 -7.59 -21.39
CA THR A 96 -4.99 -7.66 -20.16
C THR A 96 -5.15 -9.01 -19.48
N VAL A 97 -6.38 -9.55 -19.42
CA VAL A 97 -6.65 -10.86 -18.78
C VAL A 97 -5.88 -11.99 -19.46
N ASN A 98 -5.93 -12.07 -20.80
CA ASN A 98 -5.31 -13.13 -21.58
C ASN A 98 -3.77 -13.12 -21.54
N ASN A 99 -3.17 -11.97 -21.22
CA ASN A 99 -1.72 -11.81 -21.10
C ASN A 99 -1.22 -11.87 -19.65
N THR A 100 -2.11 -12.12 -18.67
CA THR A 100 -1.74 -12.16 -17.26
C THR A 100 -1.20 -13.52 -16.86
N ASP A 101 0.03 -13.52 -16.37
CA ASP A 101 0.70 -14.67 -15.75
C ASP A 101 0.84 -14.40 -14.25
N LEU A 102 -0.05 -14.99 -13.44
CA LEU A 102 -0.12 -14.76 -12.00
C LEU A 102 1.19 -15.10 -11.26
N SER A 103 2.05 -15.93 -11.83
CA SER A 103 3.36 -16.26 -11.22
C SER A 103 4.34 -15.10 -11.25
N LYS A 104 4.11 -14.10 -12.11
CA LYS A 104 4.92 -12.89 -12.26
C LYS A 104 4.34 -11.68 -11.53
N GLU A 105 3.17 -11.84 -10.92
CA GLU A 105 2.46 -10.75 -10.26
C GLU A 105 2.89 -10.64 -8.79
N LEU A 106 3.62 -9.58 -8.46
CA LEU A 106 4.04 -9.28 -7.08
C LEU A 106 2.93 -8.63 -6.23
N ASP A 107 1.70 -8.59 -6.75
CA ASP A 107 0.57 -7.99 -6.05
C ASP A 107 -0.14 -9.01 -5.15
N TRP A 108 -0.28 -8.67 -3.88
CA TRP A 108 -1.04 -9.41 -2.87
C TRP A 108 -2.50 -9.69 -3.29
N ALA A 109 -3.13 -8.79 -4.07
CA ALA A 109 -4.49 -9.00 -4.57
C ALA A 109 -4.65 -10.21 -5.50
N ALA A 110 -3.55 -10.83 -5.94
CA ALA A 110 -3.56 -12.11 -6.64
C ALA A 110 -3.96 -13.29 -5.74
N TYR A 111 -4.10 -13.08 -4.42
CA TYR A 111 -4.42 -14.13 -3.45
C TYR A 111 -5.76 -13.88 -2.75
N SER A 112 -6.36 -14.98 -2.26
CA SER A 112 -7.51 -15.01 -1.37
C SER A 112 -7.39 -16.25 -0.48
N ALA A 113 -7.33 -16.05 0.84
CA ALA A 113 -7.16 -17.14 1.81
C ALA A 113 -5.96 -18.07 1.50
N GLY A 114 -4.82 -17.47 1.17
CA GLY A 114 -3.59 -18.20 0.82
C GLY A 114 -3.58 -18.89 -0.55
N LYS A 115 -4.64 -18.75 -1.37
CA LYS A 115 -4.73 -19.34 -2.72
C LYS A 115 -4.73 -18.26 -3.79
N GLN A 116 -4.10 -18.54 -4.93
CA GLN A 116 -4.19 -17.64 -6.08
C GLN A 116 -5.62 -17.62 -6.63
N VAL A 117 -6.10 -16.43 -6.98
CA VAL A 117 -7.39 -16.24 -7.66
C VAL A 117 -7.25 -16.45 -9.17
N SER A 118 -8.34 -16.41 -9.92
CA SER A 118 -8.26 -16.49 -11.39
C SER A 118 -7.59 -15.23 -11.98
N PRO A 119 -7.00 -15.31 -13.19
CA PRO A 119 -6.51 -14.12 -13.89
C PRO A 119 -7.59 -13.05 -14.10
N LEU A 120 -8.85 -13.46 -14.31
CA LEU A 120 -9.97 -12.53 -14.45
C LEU A 120 -10.21 -11.75 -13.15
N LEU A 121 -10.41 -12.45 -12.03
CA LEU A 121 -10.67 -11.80 -10.73
C LEU A 121 -9.48 -10.93 -10.31
N TYR A 122 -8.25 -11.40 -10.51
CA TYR A 122 -7.08 -10.59 -10.24
C TYR A 122 -7.06 -9.30 -11.08
N ASN A 123 -7.41 -9.35 -12.37
CA ASN A 123 -7.46 -8.14 -13.20
C ASN A 123 -8.58 -7.18 -12.79
N ILE A 124 -9.72 -7.66 -12.30
CA ILE A 124 -10.75 -6.79 -11.70
C ILE A 124 -10.18 -6.06 -10.47
N ARG A 125 -9.50 -6.79 -9.59
CA ARG A 125 -8.84 -6.23 -8.40
C ARG A 125 -7.71 -5.25 -8.75
N ARG A 126 -6.98 -5.52 -9.84
CA ARG A 126 -5.94 -4.65 -10.40
C ARG A 126 -6.55 -3.38 -10.98
N GLU A 127 -7.63 -3.47 -11.74
CA GLU A 127 -8.35 -2.31 -12.27
C GLU A 127 -8.83 -1.42 -11.11
N ARG A 128 -9.42 -2.02 -10.07
CA ARG A 128 -9.82 -1.33 -8.84
C ARG A 128 -8.63 -0.61 -8.17
N ARG A 129 -7.49 -1.29 -8.05
CA ARG A 129 -6.26 -0.71 -7.48
C ARG A 129 -5.77 0.52 -8.25
N CYS A 130 -5.73 0.42 -9.58
CA CYS A 130 -5.23 1.49 -10.43
C CYS A 130 -6.20 2.68 -10.45
N GLU A 131 -7.50 2.41 -10.63
CA GLU A 131 -8.54 3.43 -10.69
C GLU A 131 -8.64 4.20 -9.37
N LEU A 132 -8.62 3.49 -8.22
CA LEU A 132 -8.84 4.04 -6.88
C LEU A 132 -7.52 4.28 -6.10
N LEU A 133 -6.38 4.33 -6.80
CA LEU A 133 -5.08 4.61 -6.18
C LEU A 133 -5.17 5.92 -5.36
N ALA A 134 -4.61 5.92 -4.14
CA ALA A 134 -4.61 7.06 -3.22
C ALA A 134 -6.00 7.55 -2.73
N GLU A 135 -7.05 6.75 -2.86
CA GLU A 135 -8.41 7.07 -2.36
C GLU A 135 -8.77 6.32 -1.06
N GLY A 136 -7.79 5.78 -0.34
CA GLY A 136 -8.00 5.17 0.99
C GLY A 136 -8.60 3.76 1.03
N LEU A 137 -8.87 3.14 -0.12
CA LEU A 137 -9.58 1.85 -0.18
C LEU A 137 -8.69 0.61 -0.16
N ARG A 138 -7.40 0.73 -0.47
CA ARG A 138 -6.54 -0.44 -0.75
C ARG A 138 -6.41 -1.43 0.41
N MET A 139 -6.26 -0.93 1.63
CA MET A 139 -6.15 -1.81 2.80
C MET A 139 -7.49 -2.51 3.11
N LEU A 140 -8.61 -1.82 2.91
CA LEU A 140 -9.95 -2.40 3.06
C LEU A 140 -10.16 -3.52 2.03
N ASP A 141 -9.76 -3.28 0.79
CA ASP A 141 -9.80 -4.27 -0.29
C ASP A 141 -8.95 -5.51 0.03
N LEU A 142 -7.69 -5.33 0.42
CA LEU A 142 -6.80 -6.44 0.76
C LEU A 142 -7.31 -7.26 1.96
N LYS A 143 -7.89 -6.60 2.97
CA LYS A 143 -8.49 -7.29 4.13
C LYS A 143 -9.73 -8.08 3.73
N ARG A 144 -10.71 -7.47 3.05
CA ARG A 144 -11.97 -8.15 2.66
C ARG A 144 -11.75 -9.30 1.67
N TRP A 145 -10.66 -9.25 0.90
CA TRP A 145 -10.24 -10.34 0.02
C TRP A 145 -9.44 -11.44 0.71
N ARG A 146 -9.09 -11.28 2.00
CA ARG A 146 -8.16 -12.16 2.70
C ARG A 146 -6.86 -12.37 1.90
N ALA A 147 -6.28 -11.27 1.42
CA ALA A 147 -5.22 -11.28 0.42
C ALA A 147 -3.82 -11.07 1.01
N LEU A 148 -3.63 -11.20 2.32
CA LEU A 148 -2.38 -10.86 3.02
C LEU A 148 -1.67 -12.04 3.69
N ASP A 149 -2.26 -13.25 3.63
CA ASP A 149 -1.74 -14.46 4.30
C ASP A 149 -0.30 -14.81 3.86
N GLN A 150 0.04 -14.50 2.61
CA GLN A 150 1.35 -14.70 2.01
C GLN A 150 2.41 -13.65 2.39
N VAL A 151 2.03 -12.56 3.05
CA VAL A 151 2.98 -11.49 3.40
C VAL A 151 3.82 -11.95 4.59
N LYS A 152 5.07 -12.32 4.32
CA LYS A 152 6.06 -12.76 5.31
C LYS A 152 7.41 -12.09 5.00
N HIS A 153 8.03 -11.51 6.02
CA HIS A 153 9.36 -10.86 5.93
C HIS A 153 9.51 -9.87 4.76
N PHE A 154 8.42 -9.19 4.41
CA PHE A 154 8.37 -8.32 3.24
C PHE A 154 9.20 -7.05 3.47
N VAL A 155 10.20 -6.85 2.62
CA VAL A 155 11.05 -5.64 2.64
C VAL A 155 10.46 -4.62 1.70
N ILE A 156 10.12 -3.43 2.22
CA ILE A 156 9.64 -2.32 1.41
C ILE A 156 10.78 -1.86 0.49
N GLN A 157 10.51 -1.87 -0.81
CA GLN A 157 11.42 -1.43 -1.86
C GLN A 157 10.86 -0.19 -2.57
N GLY A 158 11.76 0.70 -2.96
CA GLY A 158 11.50 1.92 -3.68
C GLY A 158 12.07 1.89 -5.09
N VAL A 159 12.51 3.04 -5.58
CA VAL A 159 13.20 3.19 -6.87
C VAL A 159 14.43 2.30 -6.97
N ASN A 160 14.76 1.88 -8.19
CA ASN A 160 16.05 1.27 -8.49
C ASN A 160 17.11 2.37 -8.40
N ILE A 161 17.78 2.49 -7.26
CA ILE A 161 18.73 3.57 -7.01
C ILE A 161 20.14 3.18 -7.45
N TRP A 162 20.57 1.94 -7.21
CA TRP A 162 21.98 1.55 -7.38
C TRP A 162 22.36 1.08 -8.79
N GLU A 163 21.41 0.56 -9.55
CA GLU A 163 21.58 0.17 -10.96
C GLU A 163 20.99 1.20 -11.94
N SER A 164 20.65 2.40 -11.47
CA SER A 164 20.27 3.53 -12.33
C SER A 164 21.21 4.71 -12.16
N ASP A 165 21.03 5.73 -13.00
CA ASP A 165 21.77 6.98 -12.92
C ASP A 165 21.40 7.80 -11.67
N LEU A 166 20.33 7.44 -10.93
CA LEU A 166 19.88 8.19 -9.75
C LEU A 166 20.95 8.27 -8.66
N LYS A 167 21.76 7.21 -8.46
CA LYS A 167 22.82 7.24 -7.46
C LYS A 167 23.81 8.38 -7.67
N ASP A 168 23.99 8.84 -8.91
CA ASP A 168 24.98 9.85 -9.29
C ASP A 168 24.40 11.27 -9.34
N GLN A 169 23.10 11.44 -9.06
CA GLN A 169 22.42 12.74 -9.17
C GLN A 169 22.32 13.50 -7.84
N TYR A 170 22.79 12.92 -6.73
CA TYR A 170 22.80 13.56 -5.40
C TYR A 170 24.14 14.25 -5.11
N MET A 171 24.61 15.08 -6.06
CA MET A 171 25.92 15.72 -5.97
C MET A 171 25.83 17.15 -5.42
N GLN A 172 26.69 17.48 -4.46
CA GLN A 172 26.89 18.83 -3.97
C GLN A 172 28.39 19.09 -3.76
N ASP A 173 28.90 20.21 -4.28
CA ASP A 173 30.31 20.60 -4.17
C ASP A 173 31.30 19.49 -4.60
N GLY A 174 30.96 18.75 -5.65
CA GLY A 174 31.76 17.65 -6.19
C GLY A 174 31.74 16.35 -5.37
N LYS A 175 30.86 16.24 -4.36
CA LYS A 175 30.69 15.04 -3.54
C LYS A 175 29.28 14.48 -3.66
N ASN A 176 29.18 13.16 -3.66
CA ASN A 176 27.90 12.48 -3.56
C ASN A 176 27.43 12.53 -2.10
N LEU A 177 26.21 13.01 -1.89
CA LEU A 177 25.59 13.13 -0.57
C LEU A 177 25.00 11.81 -0.07
N LEU A 178 24.83 10.81 -0.94
CA LEU A 178 24.38 9.48 -0.52
C LEU A 178 25.47 8.79 0.30
N VAL A 179 25.14 8.49 1.55
CA VAL A 179 25.97 7.72 2.47
C VAL A 179 25.28 6.38 2.69
N GLN A 180 25.87 5.33 2.12
CA GLN A 180 25.34 3.97 2.26
C GLN A 180 25.42 3.50 3.71
N GLU A 181 24.42 2.71 4.11
CA GLU A 181 24.50 1.88 5.30
C GLU A 181 25.82 1.09 5.33
N GLY A 182 26.48 1.08 6.49
CA GLY A 182 27.79 0.45 6.67
C GLY A 182 29.00 1.29 6.28
N THR A 183 28.84 2.53 5.82
CA THR A 183 29.97 3.44 5.54
C THR A 183 30.69 3.82 6.84
N GLU A 184 31.95 3.43 6.98
CA GLU A 184 32.74 3.65 8.20
C GLU A 184 32.89 5.15 8.52
N GLY A 185 32.69 5.50 9.79
CA GLY A 185 32.84 6.87 10.29
C GLY A 185 31.78 7.87 9.81
N GLN A 186 30.72 7.41 9.13
CA GLN A 186 29.68 8.28 8.57
C GLN A 186 28.28 7.82 8.99
N THR A 187 27.35 8.77 9.09
CA THR A 187 25.93 8.47 9.33
C THR A 187 25.26 8.16 8.00
N SER A 188 24.74 6.94 7.86
CA SER A 188 24.04 6.52 6.65
C SER A 188 22.70 7.23 6.48
N ASN A 189 22.39 7.57 5.24
CA ASN A 189 21.12 8.18 4.83
C ASN A 189 20.39 7.38 3.74
N VAL A 190 21.01 6.30 3.24
CA VAL A 190 20.43 5.40 2.25
C VAL A 190 20.82 3.95 2.51
N SER A 191 19.94 3.01 2.16
CA SER A 191 20.19 1.57 2.25
C SER A 191 21.30 1.12 1.29
N SER A 192 22.22 0.29 1.75
CA SER A 192 23.38 -0.14 0.95
C SER A 192 23.04 -1.14 -0.16
N TYR A 193 23.80 -1.10 -1.26
CA TYR A 193 23.68 -2.09 -2.34
C TYR A 193 23.95 -3.52 -1.83
N VAL A 194 24.96 -3.67 -0.96
CA VAL A 194 25.38 -4.98 -0.42
C VAL A 194 24.25 -5.65 0.38
N ASN A 195 23.52 -4.91 1.22
CA ASN A 195 22.49 -5.48 2.09
C ASN A 195 21.05 -5.36 1.54
N SER A 196 20.82 -4.53 0.52
CA SER A 196 19.47 -4.23 0.00
C SER A 196 19.31 -4.51 -1.49
N GLY A 197 20.38 -4.87 -2.20
CA GLY A 197 20.38 -5.03 -3.65
C GLY A 197 20.18 -3.69 -4.35
N LYS A 198 19.60 -3.71 -5.55
CA LYS A 198 19.52 -2.52 -6.41
C LYS A 198 18.50 -1.45 -5.99
N TYR A 199 17.50 -1.83 -5.19
CA TYR A 199 16.39 -0.95 -4.82
C TYR A 199 16.70 -0.20 -3.52
N LEU A 200 16.12 1.00 -3.41
CA LEU A 200 16.04 1.73 -2.15
C LEU A 200 15.18 0.94 -1.14
N CYS A 201 15.71 0.65 0.04
CA CYS A 201 15.01 -0.05 1.12
C CYS A 201 14.93 0.86 2.35
N PRO A 202 13.85 1.63 2.55
CA PRO A 202 13.83 2.73 3.53
C PRO A 202 14.08 2.27 4.97
N TYR A 203 13.65 1.06 5.30
CA TYR A 203 13.84 0.46 6.62
C TYR A 203 15.20 -0.26 6.78
N ARG A 204 16.11 -0.10 5.82
CA ARG A 204 17.48 -0.65 5.84
C ARG A 204 18.57 0.42 5.76
N THR A 205 18.25 1.66 6.11
CA THR A 205 19.24 2.74 6.17
C THR A 205 20.16 2.63 7.39
N VAL A 206 19.66 2.10 8.51
CA VAL A 206 20.43 1.89 9.75
C VAL A 206 20.02 0.56 10.37
N LYS A 207 20.99 -0.28 10.76
CA LYS A 207 20.74 -1.58 11.41
C LYS A 207 20.53 -1.46 12.93
N THR A 208 21.32 -0.61 13.59
CA THR A 208 21.29 -0.45 15.04
C THR A 208 19.90 -0.04 15.53
N ASN A 209 19.36 -0.77 16.52
CA ASN A 209 18.04 -0.52 17.11
C ASN A 209 16.88 -0.47 16.10
N ASN A 210 16.99 -1.18 14.98
CA ASN A 210 15.96 -1.21 13.94
C ASN A 210 15.36 -2.62 13.81
N LEU A 211 14.19 -2.81 14.41
CA LEU A 211 13.45 -4.08 14.36
C LEU A 211 13.04 -4.49 12.94
N MET A 212 12.88 -3.54 12.02
CA MET A 212 12.43 -3.80 10.65
C MET A 212 13.56 -4.21 9.70
N TYR A 213 14.82 -4.00 10.07
CA TYR A 213 15.97 -4.17 9.18
C TYR A 213 16.05 -5.59 8.60
N ASP A 214 16.10 -6.59 9.49
CA ASP A 214 16.18 -8.00 9.11
C ASP A 214 14.78 -8.66 9.08
N ALA A 215 13.85 -8.22 9.93
CA ALA A 215 12.55 -8.88 10.09
C ALA A 215 11.58 -8.64 8.92
N GLY A 216 11.56 -7.42 8.36
CA GLY A 216 10.56 -7.01 7.38
C GLY A 216 9.12 -7.01 7.93
N TYR A 217 8.14 -6.80 7.04
CA TYR A 217 6.72 -6.88 7.36
C TYR A 217 6.19 -8.30 7.21
N SER A 218 5.57 -8.81 8.28
CA SER A 218 4.80 -10.05 8.26
C SER A 218 3.35 -9.76 8.63
N TRP A 219 2.42 -10.41 7.94
CA TRP A 219 1.00 -10.33 8.27
C TRP A 219 0.62 -11.38 9.31
N CYS A 220 -0.16 -10.93 10.30
CA CYS A 220 -0.81 -11.74 11.32
C CYS A 220 -2.30 -11.87 10.98
N GLU A 221 -2.88 -13.06 11.08
CA GLU A 221 -4.27 -13.31 10.70
C GLU A 221 -5.26 -12.47 11.51
N ALA A 222 -4.99 -12.23 12.80
CA ALA A 222 -5.79 -11.36 13.65
C ALA A 222 -5.98 -9.95 13.08
N HIS A 223 -5.03 -9.45 12.27
CA HIS A 223 -5.10 -8.13 11.65
C HIS A 223 -6.15 -8.02 10.54
N TYR A 224 -6.82 -9.11 10.11
CA TYR A 224 -8.04 -8.97 9.31
C TYR A 224 -9.19 -8.34 10.09
N LEU A 225 -9.17 -8.48 11.42
CA LEU A 225 -10.08 -7.85 12.35
C LEU A 225 -9.37 -6.68 13.06
N ASN A 226 -10.12 -5.89 13.81
CA ASN A 226 -9.59 -4.79 14.63
C ASN A 226 -9.85 -5.11 16.12
N PRO A 227 -8.98 -4.72 17.05
CA PRO A 227 -9.25 -4.96 18.47
C PRO A 227 -10.44 -4.14 18.95
N ILE A 228 -11.22 -4.72 19.85
CA ILE A 228 -12.18 -3.98 20.66
C ILE A 228 -11.41 -3.32 21.81
N ALA A 229 -11.65 -2.03 22.04
CA ALA A 229 -10.96 -1.28 23.10
C ALA A 229 -11.21 -1.88 24.50
N ILE A 230 -10.15 -2.01 25.30
CA ILE A 230 -10.20 -2.55 26.68
C ILE A 230 -11.22 -1.84 27.56
N THR A 231 -11.46 -0.54 27.34
CA THR A 231 -12.49 0.24 28.03
C THR A 231 -13.89 -0.39 27.90
N HIS A 232 -14.23 -0.99 26.75
CA HIS A 232 -15.53 -1.64 26.58
C HIS A 232 -15.65 -2.90 27.44
N PHE A 233 -14.57 -3.66 27.65
CA PHE A 233 -14.56 -4.80 28.56
C PHE A 233 -14.68 -4.35 30.02
N ARG A 234 -14.03 -3.24 30.40
CA ARG A 234 -14.12 -2.67 31.76
C ARG A 234 -15.52 -2.20 32.16
N ILE A 235 -16.33 -1.73 31.22
CA ILE A 235 -17.71 -1.28 31.51
C ILE A 235 -18.74 -2.42 31.47
N THR A 236 -18.40 -3.54 30.84
CA THR A 236 -19.29 -4.70 30.65
C THR A 236 -18.94 -5.87 31.55
N THR A 237 -17.82 -5.81 32.27
CA THR A 237 -17.39 -6.82 33.22
C THR A 237 -18.18 -6.74 34.53
N SER A 238 -18.54 -7.89 35.08
CA SER A 238 -19.12 -7.97 36.43
C SER A 238 -18.07 -7.75 37.53
N ASN A 239 -16.79 -7.97 37.21
CA ASN A 239 -15.64 -7.72 38.10
C ASN A 239 -14.60 -6.85 37.38
N PRO A 240 -14.39 -5.58 37.80
CA PRO A 240 -13.42 -4.66 37.16
C PRO A 240 -11.97 -5.15 37.12
N ASN A 241 -11.59 -6.12 37.97
CA ASN A 241 -10.26 -6.71 38.02
C ASN A 241 -10.12 -7.99 37.17
N ASP A 242 -11.21 -8.49 36.59
CA ASP A 242 -11.23 -9.66 35.71
C ASP A 242 -12.08 -9.38 34.46
N LEU A 243 -11.40 -9.01 33.37
CA LEU A 243 -12.05 -8.67 32.10
C LEU A 243 -12.71 -9.88 31.43
N ASN A 244 -12.37 -11.11 31.82
CA ASN A 244 -12.99 -12.33 31.27
C ASN A 244 -14.45 -12.48 31.71
N THR A 245 -14.89 -11.74 32.74
CA THR A 245 -16.30 -11.72 33.16
C THR A 245 -17.15 -10.71 32.39
N SER A 246 -16.59 -10.12 31.31
CA SER A 246 -17.32 -9.29 30.37
C SER A 246 -18.33 -10.10 29.55
N ILE A 247 -19.47 -9.48 29.24
CA ILE A 247 -20.48 -10.06 28.34
C ILE A 247 -20.11 -9.95 26.85
N ILE A 248 -19.05 -9.21 26.51
CA ILE A 248 -18.51 -9.14 25.16
C ILE A 248 -17.18 -9.91 25.10
N TYR A 249 -16.85 -10.43 23.91
CA TYR A 249 -15.60 -11.15 23.66
C TYR A 249 -14.70 -10.36 22.72
N GLN A 250 -13.40 -10.57 22.84
CA GLN A 250 -12.42 -9.96 21.96
C GLN A 250 -12.41 -10.63 20.59
N ASN A 251 -12.09 -9.87 19.54
CA ASN A 251 -11.91 -10.45 18.21
C ASN A 251 -10.78 -11.49 18.23
N PRO A 252 -10.92 -12.62 17.51
CA PRO A 252 -9.92 -13.69 17.50
C PRO A 252 -8.48 -13.18 17.30
N GLY A 253 -7.56 -13.73 18.11
CA GLY A 253 -6.13 -13.39 18.09
C GLY A 253 -5.76 -12.05 18.74
N TRP A 254 -6.71 -11.25 19.22
CA TRP A 254 -6.41 -10.02 19.96
C TRP A 254 -6.45 -10.25 21.48
N PRO A 255 -5.52 -9.66 22.26
CA PRO A 255 -5.48 -9.83 23.71
C PRO A 255 -6.49 -8.93 24.44
N LEU A 256 -6.75 -9.29 25.71
CA LEU A 256 -7.48 -8.46 26.67
C LEU A 256 -6.55 -7.60 27.55
N GLN A 257 -5.23 -7.73 27.36
CA GLN A 257 -4.23 -6.94 28.04
C GLN A 257 -3.82 -5.73 27.19
N ALA A 258 -3.66 -4.58 27.84
CA ALA A 258 -3.17 -3.38 27.17
C ALA A 258 -1.70 -3.56 26.77
N ASP A 259 -1.30 -2.91 25.68
CA ASP A 259 0.06 -2.89 25.14
C ASP A 259 0.61 -4.26 24.67
N GLU A 260 -0.26 -5.28 24.54
CA GLU A 260 0.08 -6.56 23.92
C GLU A 260 -0.31 -6.59 22.43
N GLY A 261 0.53 -7.25 21.63
CA GLY A 261 0.29 -7.48 20.20
C GLY A 261 -0.69 -8.61 19.95
N SER A 262 -1.17 -8.72 18.71
CA SER A 262 -2.02 -9.84 18.31
C SER A 262 -1.23 -11.13 18.04
N ASP A 263 -1.82 -12.27 18.34
CA ASP A 263 -1.29 -13.60 18.03
C ASP A 263 -1.95 -14.21 16.78
N ASN A 264 -1.29 -15.23 16.22
CA ASN A 264 -1.90 -16.00 15.15
C ASN A 264 -3.14 -16.74 15.66
N ILE A 265 -4.15 -16.85 14.81
CA ILE A 265 -5.36 -17.60 15.09
C ILE A 265 -5.06 -19.06 14.68
N GLU A 266 -5.12 -20.00 15.62
CA GLU A 266 -5.03 -21.46 15.34
C GLU A 266 -6.28 -21.99 14.64
#